data_AF-A0A4Q8B4X7-F1
#
_entry.id   AF-A0A4Q8B4X7-F1
#
_cell.length_a   1.000
_cell.length_b   1.000
_cell.length_c   1.000
_cell.angle_alpha   90.00
_cell.angle_beta   90.00
_cell.angle_gamma   90.00
#
_symmetry.space_group_name_H-M   'P 1'
#
loop_
_entity.id
_entity.type
_entity.pdbx_description
1 polymer ?
#
loop_
_entity_poly.entity_id
_entity_poly.type
_entity_poly.pdbx_seq_one_letter_code
_entity_poly.pdbx_strand_id
1 'polypeptide(L)'
;MPTPPPADVIEPHDTSVHEIETRADFDRRLATGSLAGVTVQGLRLDLDPVPDLTGTEVAGTLFVGCRFADREVGADLVRRGANVVPPFSGLPYPTQPSHLYTPDDLAAGFAEGGFAGMYDTRVYEHFRAHGGALPDVREALGQRLHDHGVDNALADATRAWLAAHGPQSVVGVMGGHAVPRGSAAYRMAAVLGWELARADRLVVTGGGPGVMEAANLGAFLASRPAEELTAAIDLLATAPDFTDHDRYTAAALAVRQRYAPGPTLPAQRPTPAGTEWARSGGLAIPTWLYGHEPANLFAGRIAKYFSNAIREDTILRLARGGIVFAPGRAGTVQEVFQAATKTYYGTDGASGAYVFLDRAYWTTELPIEALLRPLLAASHFGDLSATVHLTDDVREAVRVLTATA
;
A
#
# COMPACT_ATOMS: atom_id res chain seq x y z
N MET A 1 10.41 14.17 29.52
CA MET A 1 10.40 14.12 28.03
C MET A 1 9.51 12.96 27.65
N PRO A 2 8.51 13.18 26.78
CA PRO A 2 7.24 12.47 26.86
C PRO A 2 7.49 10.99 26.65
N THR A 3 7.00 10.20 27.62
CA THR A 3 6.82 8.76 27.49
C THR A 3 6.22 8.49 26.12
N PRO A 4 6.71 7.51 25.33
CA PRO A 4 5.96 7.07 24.15
C PRO A 4 4.49 6.87 24.55
N PRO A 5 3.52 7.11 23.63
CA PRO A 5 2.13 6.86 23.95
C PRO A 5 2.05 5.46 24.57
N PRO A 6 1.34 5.29 25.69
CA PRO A 6 1.31 3.99 26.34
C PRO A 6 0.85 2.94 25.32
N ALA A 7 1.42 1.73 25.40
CA ALA A 7 1.32 0.74 24.32
C ALA A 7 -0.13 0.41 23.96
N ASP A 8 -1.05 0.55 24.91
CA ASP A 8 -2.51 0.43 24.74
C ASP A 8 -3.14 1.45 23.77
N VAL A 9 -2.47 2.57 23.50
CA VAL A 9 -2.89 3.58 22.51
C VAL A 9 -2.46 3.20 21.08
N ILE A 10 -1.42 2.39 20.92
CA ILE A 10 -0.80 2.08 19.62
C ILE A 10 -0.98 0.62 19.20
N GLU A 11 -1.33 -0.27 20.14
CA GLU A 11 -1.67 -1.65 19.81
C GLU A 11 -2.86 -1.69 18.85
N PRO A 12 -2.75 -2.38 17.69
CA PRO A 12 -3.87 -2.61 16.82
C PRO A 12 -4.97 -3.31 17.60
N HIS A 13 -6.14 -2.68 17.70
CA HIS A 13 -7.30 -3.33 18.30
C HIS A 13 -7.72 -4.50 17.38
N ASP A 14 -7.85 -5.71 17.91
CA ASP A 14 -8.40 -6.83 17.16
C ASP A 14 -9.92 -6.63 17.00
N THR A 15 -10.28 -5.91 15.96
CA THR A 15 -11.68 -5.61 15.62
C THR A 15 -12.39 -6.79 14.96
N SER A 16 -11.67 -7.86 14.59
CA SER A 16 -12.20 -8.97 13.79
C SER A 16 -13.33 -9.75 14.49
N VAL A 17 -13.39 -9.71 15.83
CA VAL A 17 -14.47 -10.34 16.61
C VAL A 17 -15.78 -9.54 16.59
N HIS A 18 -15.71 -8.26 16.23
CA HIS A 18 -16.85 -7.34 16.19
C HIS A 18 -17.15 -6.80 14.78
N GLU A 19 -16.31 -7.12 13.79
CA GLU A 19 -16.47 -6.73 12.40
C GLU A 19 -16.95 -7.90 11.52
N ILE A 20 -17.93 -7.62 10.67
CA ILE A 20 -18.53 -8.58 9.74
C ILE A 20 -18.38 -8.03 8.32
N GLU A 21 -17.52 -8.68 7.56
CA GLU A 21 -17.14 -8.25 6.20
C GLU A 21 -17.47 -9.30 5.13
N THR A 22 -17.89 -10.49 5.56
CA THR A 22 -18.31 -11.57 4.66
C THR A 22 -19.80 -11.86 4.80
N ARG A 23 -20.41 -12.28 3.69
CA ARG A 23 -21.81 -12.69 3.70
C ARG A 23 -22.04 -13.90 4.60
N ALA A 24 -21.09 -14.83 4.64
CA ALA A 24 -21.19 -16.04 5.45
C ALA A 24 -21.15 -15.76 6.95
N ASP A 25 -20.30 -14.83 7.41
CA ASP A 25 -20.26 -14.42 8.82
C ASP A 25 -21.50 -13.62 9.20
N PHE A 26 -21.96 -12.76 8.28
CA PHE A 26 -23.21 -12.02 8.43
C PHE A 26 -24.42 -12.94 8.61
N ASP A 27 -24.61 -13.91 7.72
CA ASP A 27 -25.74 -14.83 7.79
C ASP A 27 -25.67 -15.69 9.07
N ARG A 28 -24.47 -16.09 9.50
CA ARG A 28 -24.25 -16.83 10.75
C ARG A 28 -24.61 -16.01 11.98
N ARG A 29 -24.24 -14.72 12.00
CA ARG A 29 -24.61 -13.81 13.08
C ARG A 29 -26.10 -13.46 13.04
N LEU A 30 -26.65 -13.21 11.86
CA LEU A 30 -28.07 -12.94 11.66
C LEU A 30 -28.94 -14.08 12.22
N ALA A 31 -28.51 -15.33 12.04
CA ALA A 31 -29.20 -16.50 12.57
C ALA A 31 -29.28 -16.55 14.11
N THR A 32 -28.47 -15.79 14.84
CA THR A 32 -28.58 -15.69 16.32
C THR A 32 -29.71 -14.75 16.76
N GLY A 33 -30.28 -13.99 15.82
CA GLY A 33 -31.32 -12.99 16.09
C GLY A 33 -30.78 -11.63 16.56
N SER A 34 -29.46 -11.44 16.67
CA SER A 34 -28.87 -10.18 17.14
C SER A 34 -27.60 -9.80 16.39
N LEU A 35 -27.63 -8.60 15.82
CA LEU A 35 -26.47 -7.86 15.30
C LEU A 35 -26.03 -6.75 16.27
N ALA A 36 -26.54 -6.73 17.51
CA ALA A 36 -26.21 -5.68 18.47
C ALA A 36 -24.69 -5.60 18.72
N GLY A 37 -24.17 -4.37 18.69
CA GLY A 37 -22.77 -4.06 19.00
C GLY A 37 -21.72 -4.56 17.99
N VAL A 38 -22.13 -5.00 16.79
CA VAL A 38 -21.18 -5.34 15.71
C VAL A 38 -21.16 -4.27 14.61
N THR A 39 -20.05 -4.21 13.87
CA THR A 39 -19.88 -3.43 12.65
C THR A 39 -20.05 -4.35 11.45
N VAL A 40 -20.89 -3.96 10.48
CA VAL A 40 -21.10 -4.69 9.23
C VAL A 40 -20.62 -3.80 8.08
N GLN A 41 -19.66 -4.28 7.29
CA GLN A 41 -18.96 -3.45 6.30
C GLN A 41 -19.06 -3.99 4.88
N GLY A 42 -19.37 -3.11 3.93
CA GLY A 42 -19.23 -3.35 2.48
C GLY A 42 -20.16 -4.42 1.88
N LEU A 43 -21.10 -4.96 2.64
CA LEU A 43 -21.93 -6.08 2.18
C LEU A 43 -23.03 -5.65 1.19
N ARG A 44 -23.22 -6.47 0.17
CA ARG A 44 -24.34 -6.42 -0.78
C ARG A 44 -25.54 -7.18 -0.22
N LEU A 45 -26.25 -6.55 0.71
CA LEU A 45 -27.48 -7.08 1.34
C LEU A 45 -28.72 -6.87 0.46
N ASP A 46 -28.53 -6.33 -0.74
CA ASP A 46 -29.51 -6.18 -1.82
C ASP A 46 -29.51 -7.37 -2.79
N LEU A 47 -28.57 -8.31 -2.67
CA LEU A 47 -28.45 -9.47 -3.54
C LEU A 47 -29.10 -10.72 -2.91
N ASP A 48 -29.64 -11.57 -3.78
CA ASP A 48 -30.30 -12.81 -3.37
C ASP A 48 -29.32 -13.83 -2.72
N PRO A 49 -29.75 -14.53 -1.64
CA PRO A 49 -31.01 -14.30 -0.92
C PRO A 49 -30.96 -12.99 -0.13
N VAL A 50 -31.96 -12.12 -0.27
CA VAL A 50 -32.04 -10.88 0.51
C VAL A 50 -32.31 -11.24 1.99
N PRO A 51 -31.50 -10.78 2.95
CA PRO A 51 -31.68 -11.09 4.35
C PRO A 51 -32.89 -10.36 4.94
N ASP A 52 -33.70 -11.08 5.73
CA ASP A 52 -34.76 -10.48 6.53
C ASP A 52 -34.19 -9.95 7.85
N LEU A 53 -34.26 -8.62 8.05
CA LEU A 53 -33.76 -7.93 9.23
C LEU A 53 -34.88 -7.50 10.19
N THR A 54 -36.15 -7.80 9.87
CA THR A 54 -37.33 -7.25 10.57
C THR A 54 -37.37 -7.65 12.05
N GLY A 55 -37.02 -8.89 12.36
CA GLY A 55 -37.04 -9.43 13.73
C GLY A 55 -35.70 -9.35 14.48
N THR A 56 -34.64 -8.85 13.84
CA THR A 56 -33.28 -8.87 14.38
C THR A 56 -33.04 -7.71 15.34
N GLU A 57 -32.38 -7.95 16.47
CA GLU A 57 -31.88 -6.87 17.32
C GLU A 57 -30.70 -6.17 16.64
N VAL A 58 -30.81 -4.85 16.41
CA VAL A 58 -29.81 -4.06 15.66
C VAL A 58 -29.33 -2.81 16.42
N ALA A 59 -29.69 -2.69 17.70
CA ALA A 59 -29.31 -1.55 18.51
C ALA A 59 -27.78 -1.49 18.66
N GLY A 60 -27.19 -0.34 18.36
CA GLY A 60 -25.73 -0.15 18.40
C GLY A 60 -24.96 -0.84 17.28
N THR A 61 -25.63 -1.49 16.31
CA THR A 61 -24.98 -2.00 15.10
C THR A 61 -24.53 -0.84 14.22
N LEU A 62 -23.34 -0.91 13.64
CA LEU A 62 -22.86 0.06 12.65
C LEU A 62 -22.79 -0.60 11.27
N PHE A 63 -23.59 -0.13 10.31
CA PHE A 63 -23.51 -0.55 8.91
C PHE A 63 -22.73 0.48 8.11
N VAL A 64 -21.60 0.09 7.52
CA VAL A 64 -20.71 0.96 6.74
C VAL A 64 -20.64 0.48 5.29
N GLY A 65 -21.04 1.33 4.33
CA GLY A 65 -20.96 1.01 2.90
C GLY A 65 -21.85 -0.16 2.44
N CYS A 66 -22.74 -0.66 3.30
CA CYS A 66 -23.67 -1.73 2.96
C CYS A 66 -24.72 -1.24 1.96
N ARG A 67 -25.13 -2.12 1.04
CA ARG A 67 -26.25 -1.88 0.13
C ARG A 67 -27.43 -2.73 0.57
N PHE A 68 -28.57 -2.08 0.81
CA PHE A 68 -29.81 -2.72 1.23
C PHE A 68 -30.77 -2.85 0.05
N ALA A 69 -31.72 -3.78 0.16
CA ALA A 69 -32.74 -4.03 -0.87
C ALA A 69 -33.50 -2.75 -1.27
N ASP A 70 -33.79 -1.89 -0.31
CA ASP A 70 -34.33 -0.55 -0.54
C ASP A 70 -33.94 0.43 0.57
N ARG A 71 -34.40 1.69 0.43
CA ARG A 71 -34.11 2.77 1.40
C ARG A 71 -34.90 2.63 2.70
N GLU A 72 -36.04 1.95 2.68
CA GLU A 72 -36.88 1.76 3.86
C GLU A 72 -36.21 0.82 4.85
N VAL A 73 -35.50 -0.21 4.37
CA VAL A 73 -34.66 -1.08 5.22
C VAL A 73 -33.62 -0.26 5.98
N GLY A 74 -32.87 0.59 5.27
CA GLY A 74 -31.86 1.44 5.91
C GLY A 74 -32.46 2.41 6.96
N ALA A 75 -33.59 3.05 6.61
CA ALA A 75 -34.30 3.94 7.53
C ALA A 75 -34.85 3.19 8.76
N ASP A 76 -35.30 1.94 8.56
CA ASP A 76 -35.78 1.08 9.63
C ASP A 76 -34.69 0.67 10.62
N LEU A 77 -33.52 0.28 10.11
CA LEU A 77 -32.36 -0.01 10.94
C LEU A 77 -31.99 1.20 11.82
N VAL A 78 -31.97 2.41 11.25
CA VAL A 78 -31.71 3.64 12.01
C VAL A 78 -32.79 3.89 13.06
N ARG A 79 -34.08 3.72 12.72
CA ARG A 79 -35.18 3.85 13.68
C ARG A 79 -35.07 2.85 14.85
N ARG A 80 -34.47 1.68 14.61
CA ARG A 80 -34.23 0.65 15.63
C ARG A 80 -32.88 0.78 16.37
N GLY A 81 -32.17 1.90 16.18
CA GLY A 81 -30.96 2.23 16.94
C GLY A 81 -29.65 1.75 16.32
N ALA A 82 -29.65 1.32 15.05
CA ALA A 82 -28.43 1.13 14.29
C ALA A 82 -27.90 2.45 13.73
N ASN A 83 -26.62 2.50 13.40
CA ASN A 83 -26.01 3.58 12.63
C ASN A 83 -25.78 3.09 11.20
N VAL A 84 -26.14 3.90 10.21
CA VAL A 84 -25.94 3.55 8.79
C VAL A 84 -25.14 4.66 8.11
N VAL A 85 -23.96 4.30 7.61
CA VAL A 85 -23.11 5.14 6.76
C VAL A 85 -23.22 4.65 5.32
N PRO A 86 -24.09 5.24 4.49
CA PRO A 86 -24.32 4.77 3.13
C PRO A 86 -23.14 5.12 2.20
N PRO A 87 -22.94 4.36 1.10
CA PRO A 87 -22.01 4.77 0.07
C PRO A 87 -22.50 6.05 -0.61
N PHE A 88 -21.60 6.98 -0.93
CA PHE A 88 -22.01 8.20 -1.62
C PHE A 88 -22.25 7.90 -3.11
N SER A 89 -23.37 8.40 -3.63
CA SER A 89 -23.69 8.31 -5.05
C SER A 89 -23.08 9.47 -5.83
N GLY A 90 -22.74 9.21 -7.09
CA GLY A 90 -22.24 10.21 -8.04
C GLY A 90 -20.74 10.46 -8.00
N LEU A 91 -19.98 9.72 -7.19
CA LEU A 91 -18.52 9.77 -7.20
C LEU A 91 -17.95 8.73 -8.19
N PRO A 92 -16.84 9.02 -8.88
CA PRO A 92 -16.19 8.07 -9.77
C PRO A 92 -15.36 7.01 -9.04
N TYR A 93 -15.37 7.02 -7.71
CA TYR A 93 -14.63 6.08 -6.87
C TYR A 93 -15.51 5.53 -5.74
N PRO A 94 -15.21 4.32 -5.24
CA PRO A 94 -15.95 3.74 -4.11
C PRO A 94 -15.66 4.53 -2.84
N THR A 95 -16.67 4.93 -2.07
CA THR A 95 -16.41 5.58 -0.78
C THR A 95 -15.99 4.62 0.32
N GLN A 96 -16.11 3.31 0.15
CA GLN A 96 -15.66 2.31 1.12
C GLN A 96 -15.17 1.08 0.35
N PRO A 97 -14.01 1.14 -0.32
CA PRO A 97 -13.46 -0.03 -0.98
C PRO A 97 -13.23 -1.15 0.05
N SER A 98 -13.64 -2.38 -0.28
CA SER A 98 -13.46 -3.56 0.58
C SER A 98 -12.20 -4.37 0.24
N HIS A 99 -11.44 -3.91 -0.75
CA HIS A 99 -10.22 -4.54 -1.22
C HIS A 99 -9.30 -3.47 -1.79
N LEU A 100 -8.00 -3.76 -1.78
CA LEU A 100 -7.00 -2.94 -2.45
C LEU A 100 -7.17 -3.02 -3.97
N TYR A 101 -6.88 -1.93 -4.65
CA TYR A 101 -6.88 -1.88 -6.10
C TYR A 101 -5.82 -2.84 -6.67
N THR A 102 -6.08 -3.33 -7.87
CA THR A 102 -5.11 -4.01 -8.71
C THR A 102 -4.63 -3.08 -9.83
N PRO A 103 -3.50 -3.38 -10.48
CA PRO A 103 -3.09 -2.65 -11.67
C PRO A 103 -4.15 -2.65 -12.78
N ASP A 104 -4.94 -3.73 -12.88
CA ASP A 104 -5.97 -3.85 -13.90
C ASP A 104 -7.17 -2.93 -13.60
N ASP A 105 -7.51 -2.73 -12.30
CA ASP A 105 -8.51 -1.75 -11.89
C ASP A 105 -8.10 -0.33 -12.26
N LEU A 106 -6.85 0.04 -11.99
CA LEU A 106 -6.34 1.38 -12.28
C LEU A 106 -6.17 1.64 -13.78
N ALA A 107 -5.78 0.62 -14.55
CA ALA A 107 -5.59 0.71 -16.00
C ALA A 107 -6.88 0.52 -16.82
N ALA A 108 -8.00 0.18 -16.19
CA ALA A 108 -9.28 -0.01 -16.86
C ALA A 108 -9.65 1.22 -17.72
N GLY A 109 -9.95 1.02 -19.01
CA GLY A 109 -10.25 2.08 -19.97
C GLY A 109 -9.07 2.57 -20.82
N PHE A 110 -7.86 2.04 -20.59
CA PHE A 110 -6.68 2.42 -21.39
C PHE A 110 -6.81 2.02 -22.87
N ALA A 111 -7.38 0.84 -23.16
CA ALA A 111 -7.50 0.36 -24.54
C ALA A 111 -8.39 1.24 -25.42
N GLU A 112 -9.43 1.84 -24.83
CA GLU A 112 -10.41 2.66 -25.52
C GLU A 112 -10.03 4.16 -25.54
N GLY A 113 -9.43 4.67 -24.46
CA GLY A 113 -9.21 6.10 -24.27
C GLY A 113 -7.78 6.52 -23.94
N GLY A 114 -6.81 5.60 -24.06
CA GLY A 114 -5.42 5.85 -23.65
C GLY A 114 -5.32 6.19 -22.17
N PHE A 115 -4.28 6.93 -21.79
CA PHE A 115 -4.03 7.34 -20.42
C PHE A 115 -5.20 8.15 -19.84
N ALA A 116 -5.81 9.03 -20.64
CA ALA A 116 -6.97 9.82 -20.24
C ALA A 116 -8.22 8.97 -19.96
N GLY A 117 -8.34 7.81 -20.63
CA GLY A 117 -9.43 6.87 -20.46
C GLY A 117 -9.34 5.99 -19.22
N MET A 118 -8.15 5.88 -18.62
CA MET A 118 -7.93 5.06 -17.43
C MET A 118 -8.81 5.49 -16.27
N TYR A 119 -9.31 4.51 -15.52
CA TYR A 119 -10.02 4.71 -14.26
C TYR A 119 -9.21 5.63 -13.33
N ASP A 120 -7.91 5.38 -13.21
CA ASP A 120 -7.03 6.15 -12.36
C ASP A 120 -7.00 7.64 -12.72
N THR A 121 -6.87 7.94 -14.02
CA THR A 121 -6.85 9.29 -14.54
C THR A 121 -8.19 9.98 -14.38
N ARG A 122 -9.31 9.26 -14.57
CA ARG A 122 -10.66 9.82 -14.37
C ARG A 122 -10.92 10.20 -12.91
N VAL A 123 -10.46 9.40 -11.95
CA VAL A 123 -10.54 9.75 -10.52
C VAL A 123 -9.64 10.95 -10.21
N TYR A 124 -8.44 11.01 -10.80
CA TYR A 124 -7.54 12.15 -10.64
C TYR A 124 -8.15 13.47 -11.16
N GLU A 125 -8.74 13.45 -12.37
CA GLU A 125 -9.39 14.63 -12.94
C GLU A 125 -10.58 15.08 -12.09
N HIS A 126 -11.37 14.14 -11.55
CA HIS A 126 -12.42 14.46 -10.59
C HIS A 126 -11.87 15.11 -9.32
N PHE A 127 -10.81 14.53 -8.72
CA PHE A 127 -10.14 15.07 -7.55
C PHE A 127 -9.68 16.52 -7.78
N ARG A 128 -9.02 16.80 -8.91
CA ARG A 128 -8.59 18.16 -9.27
C ARG A 128 -9.78 19.11 -9.42
N ALA A 129 -10.83 18.68 -10.11
CA ALA A 129 -12.01 19.49 -10.38
C ALA A 129 -12.80 19.86 -9.11
N HIS A 130 -12.70 19.06 -8.05
CA HIS A 130 -13.46 19.23 -6.81
C HIS A 130 -12.60 19.74 -5.64
N GLY A 131 -11.55 20.51 -5.92
CA GLY A 131 -10.75 21.19 -4.89
C GLY A 131 -9.55 20.40 -4.36
N GLY A 132 -9.28 19.22 -4.92
CA GLY A 132 -8.10 18.41 -4.61
C GLY A 132 -8.01 18.09 -3.12
N ALA A 133 -6.90 18.48 -2.50
CA ALA A 133 -6.64 18.25 -1.08
C ALA A 133 -7.46 19.13 -0.13
N LEU A 134 -8.13 20.17 -0.65
CA LEU A 134 -8.99 21.07 0.11
C LEU A 134 -10.40 21.14 -0.54
N PRO A 135 -11.11 20.01 -0.62
CA PRO A 135 -12.38 19.94 -1.31
C PRO A 135 -13.53 20.52 -0.47
N ASP A 136 -14.72 20.65 -1.08
CA ASP A 136 -15.93 20.95 -0.32
C ASP A 136 -16.29 19.82 0.66
N VAL A 137 -17.26 20.08 1.56
CA VAL A 137 -17.61 19.13 2.63
C VAL A 137 -18.03 17.76 2.09
N ARG A 138 -18.76 17.70 0.98
CA ARG A 138 -19.29 16.42 0.46
C ARG A 138 -18.16 15.58 -0.12
N GLU A 139 -17.32 16.20 -0.94
CA GLU A 139 -16.15 15.56 -1.53
C GLU A 139 -15.13 15.20 -0.42
N ALA A 140 -14.91 16.07 0.57
CA ALA A 140 -14.06 15.80 1.72
C ALA A 140 -14.50 14.52 2.46
N LEU A 141 -15.79 14.40 2.78
CA LEU A 141 -16.33 13.21 3.43
C LEU A 141 -16.16 11.97 2.53
N GLY A 142 -16.40 12.09 1.23
CA GLY A 142 -16.21 11.00 0.26
C GLY A 142 -14.76 10.50 0.21
N GLN A 143 -13.79 11.41 0.12
CA GLN A 143 -12.36 11.09 0.12
C GLN A 143 -11.92 10.44 1.44
N ARG A 144 -12.41 10.93 2.60
CA ARG A 144 -12.04 10.37 3.91
C ARG A 144 -12.64 9.00 4.17
N LEU A 145 -13.89 8.79 3.74
CA LEU A 145 -14.51 7.46 3.78
C LEU A 145 -13.73 6.50 2.89
N HIS A 146 -13.34 6.94 1.68
CA HIS A 146 -12.54 6.12 0.77
C HIS A 146 -11.22 5.72 1.42
N ASP A 147 -10.45 6.69 1.92
CA ASP A 147 -9.14 6.45 2.55
C ASP A 147 -9.26 5.50 3.75
N HIS A 148 -10.31 5.65 4.57
CA HIS A 148 -10.59 4.70 5.65
C HIS A 148 -10.89 3.29 5.14
N GLY A 149 -11.66 3.14 4.06
CA GLY A 149 -11.88 1.83 3.44
C GLY A 149 -10.58 1.20 2.93
N VAL A 150 -9.66 2.01 2.38
CA VAL A 150 -8.33 1.54 1.98
C VAL A 150 -7.50 1.09 3.18
N ASP A 151 -7.57 1.78 4.32
CA ASP A 151 -6.89 1.36 5.56
C ASP A 151 -7.36 -0.03 6.01
N ASN A 152 -8.68 -0.27 6.05
CA ASN A 152 -9.23 -1.58 6.43
C ASN A 152 -8.79 -2.66 5.43
N ALA A 153 -8.98 -2.41 4.13
CA ALA A 153 -8.58 -3.35 3.08
C ALA A 153 -7.07 -3.66 3.10
N LEU A 154 -6.24 -2.70 3.50
CA LEU A 154 -4.80 -2.87 3.66
C LEU A 154 -4.46 -3.77 4.86
N ALA A 155 -5.12 -3.53 5.99
CA ALA A 155 -4.99 -4.39 7.16
C ALA A 155 -5.38 -5.83 6.81
N ASP A 156 -6.52 -6.03 6.14
CA ASP A 156 -6.98 -7.34 5.70
C ASP A 156 -6.00 -8.04 4.76
N ALA A 157 -5.55 -7.33 3.73
CA ALA A 157 -4.65 -7.88 2.73
C ALA A 157 -3.33 -8.34 3.36
N THR A 158 -2.84 -7.62 4.37
CA THR A 158 -1.54 -7.90 4.99
C THR A 158 -1.61 -8.80 6.22
N ARG A 159 -2.78 -8.97 6.87
CA ARG A 159 -2.98 -9.73 8.11
C ARG A 159 -2.35 -11.12 8.06
N ALA A 160 -2.74 -11.93 7.08
CA ALA A 160 -2.28 -13.32 6.97
C ALA A 160 -0.76 -13.41 6.72
N TRP A 161 -0.21 -12.47 5.93
CA TRP A 161 1.23 -12.40 5.68
C TRP A 161 2.00 -12.05 6.96
N LEU A 162 1.56 -11.02 7.68
CA LEU A 162 2.18 -10.56 8.92
C LEU A 162 2.10 -11.62 10.01
N ALA A 163 0.98 -12.34 10.13
CA ALA A 163 0.84 -13.44 11.06
C ALA A 163 1.82 -14.60 10.79
N ALA A 164 2.08 -14.89 9.51
CA ALA A 164 2.97 -15.99 9.12
C ALA A 164 4.46 -15.63 9.14
N HIS A 165 4.81 -14.40 8.76
CA HIS A 165 6.20 -13.99 8.52
C HIS A 165 6.72 -12.92 9.49
N GLY A 166 5.85 -12.36 10.33
CA GLY A 166 6.15 -11.25 11.22
C GLY A 166 6.25 -9.89 10.52
N PRO A 167 6.15 -8.77 11.26
CA PRO A 167 6.27 -7.42 10.72
C PRO A 167 7.66 -7.13 10.12
N GLN A 168 8.70 -7.80 10.62
CA GLN A 168 10.08 -7.70 10.10
C GLN A 168 10.23 -8.25 8.67
N SER A 169 9.21 -8.91 8.12
CA SER A 169 9.22 -9.37 6.73
C SER A 169 8.96 -8.25 5.71
N VAL A 170 8.50 -7.08 6.15
CA VAL A 170 8.08 -6.00 5.25
C VAL A 170 9.23 -5.00 5.06
N VAL A 171 9.64 -4.79 3.81
CA VAL A 171 10.75 -3.89 3.45
C VAL A 171 10.23 -2.76 2.58
N GLY A 172 10.45 -1.53 3.01
CA GLY A 172 10.13 -0.32 2.25
C GLY A 172 11.24 0.02 1.25
N VAL A 173 10.88 0.42 0.02
CA VAL A 173 11.83 0.95 -0.96
C VAL A 173 11.37 2.33 -1.41
N MET A 174 12.21 3.32 -1.08
CA MET A 174 12.00 4.75 -1.33
C MET A 174 13.05 5.27 -2.31
N GLY A 175 12.69 6.30 -3.08
CA GLY A 175 13.61 6.94 -4.01
C GLY A 175 12.93 7.88 -4.99
N GLY A 176 13.73 8.54 -5.82
CA GLY A 176 13.22 9.52 -6.78
C GLY A 176 12.27 8.93 -7.85
N HIS A 177 11.18 9.66 -8.12
CA HIS A 177 10.23 9.36 -9.20
C HIS A 177 10.83 9.58 -10.61
N ALA A 178 11.88 10.41 -10.71
CA ALA A 178 12.48 10.85 -11.97
C ALA A 178 13.61 9.94 -12.50
N VAL A 179 13.78 8.73 -11.94
CA VAL A 179 14.78 7.77 -12.43
C VAL A 179 14.31 7.15 -13.75
N PRO A 180 15.03 7.32 -14.87
CA PRO A 180 14.57 6.80 -16.15
C PRO A 180 14.59 5.27 -16.21
N ARG A 181 13.58 4.66 -16.84
CA ARG A 181 13.56 3.22 -17.17
C ARG A 181 14.80 2.87 -18.00
N GLY A 182 15.39 1.72 -17.71
CA GLY A 182 16.61 1.23 -18.38
C GLY A 182 17.94 1.76 -17.83
N SER A 183 17.92 2.83 -17.01
CA SER A 183 19.12 3.36 -16.36
C SER A 183 19.75 2.38 -15.36
N ALA A 184 21.01 2.61 -14.99
CA ALA A 184 21.70 1.78 -14.00
C ALA A 184 20.98 1.80 -12.63
N ALA A 185 20.51 2.97 -12.19
CA ALA A 185 19.75 3.12 -10.94
C ALA A 185 18.40 2.37 -10.99
N TYR A 186 17.70 2.41 -12.13
CA TYR A 186 16.48 1.63 -12.32
C TYR A 186 16.74 0.13 -12.24
N ARG A 187 17.77 -0.36 -12.93
CA ARG A 187 18.16 -1.78 -12.90
C ARG A 187 18.55 -2.22 -11.49
N MET A 188 19.30 -1.40 -10.77
CA MET A 188 19.68 -1.66 -9.38
C MET A 188 18.45 -1.82 -8.48
N ALA A 189 17.49 -0.90 -8.56
CA ALA A 189 16.24 -0.98 -7.80
C ALA A 189 15.39 -2.20 -8.19
N ALA A 190 15.35 -2.55 -9.48
CA ALA A 190 14.65 -3.74 -9.95
C ALA A 190 15.31 -5.04 -9.46
N VAL A 191 16.63 -5.14 -9.48
CA VAL A 191 17.34 -6.30 -8.92
C VAL A 191 17.12 -6.39 -7.41
N LEU A 192 17.12 -5.26 -6.69
CA LEU A 192 16.81 -5.23 -5.26
C LEU A 192 15.42 -5.81 -4.98
N GLY A 193 14.37 -5.34 -5.68
CA GLY A 193 13.02 -5.87 -5.53
C GLY A 193 12.92 -7.36 -5.86
N TRP A 194 13.64 -7.80 -6.89
CA TRP A 194 13.72 -9.21 -7.31
C TRP A 194 14.34 -10.10 -6.22
N GLU A 195 15.48 -9.71 -5.65
CA GLU A 195 16.14 -10.46 -4.57
C GLU A 195 15.33 -10.45 -3.26
N LEU A 196 14.74 -9.30 -2.88
CA LEU A 196 13.93 -9.18 -1.66
C LEU A 196 12.71 -10.10 -1.70
N ALA A 197 11.97 -10.13 -2.82
CA ALA A 197 10.81 -11.00 -2.97
C ALA A 197 11.20 -12.49 -2.92
N ARG A 198 12.38 -12.85 -3.46
CA ARG A 198 12.96 -14.20 -3.40
C ARG A 198 13.43 -14.59 -2.00
N ALA A 199 13.78 -13.60 -1.17
CA ALA A 199 14.12 -13.75 0.24
C ALA A 199 12.88 -13.64 1.16
N ASP A 200 11.68 -13.89 0.63
CA ASP A 200 10.41 -13.86 1.35
C ASP A 200 10.13 -12.52 2.05
N ARG A 201 10.53 -11.39 1.43
CA ARG A 201 10.19 -10.05 1.93
C ARG A 201 9.02 -9.47 1.13
N LEU A 202 8.07 -8.85 1.85
CA LEU A 202 7.03 -8.05 1.22
C LEU A 202 7.64 -6.70 0.84
N VAL A 203 7.82 -6.47 -0.46
CA VAL A 203 8.30 -5.20 -1.00
C VAL A 203 7.16 -4.18 -0.98
N VAL A 204 7.35 -3.07 -0.28
CA VAL A 204 6.41 -1.95 -0.21
C VAL A 204 7.05 -0.70 -0.79
N THR A 205 6.34 0.02 -1.67
CA THR A 205 6.82 1.26 -2.27
C THR A 205 5.76 2.36 -2.20
N GLY A 206 6.16 3.59 -2.50
CA GLY A 206 5.24 4.72 -2.66
C GLY A 206 4.39 4.67 -3.94
N GLY A 207 4.55 3.68 -4.81
CA GLY A 207 3.62 3.44 -5.91
C GLY A 207 3.77 4.31 -7.16
N GLY A 208 4.71 5.25 -7.20
CA GLY A 208 4.98 6.10 -8.37
C GLY A 208 5.99 5.50 -9.38
N PRO A 209 6.42 6.29 -10.37
CA PRO A 209 7.43 5.89 -11.36
C PRO A 209 8.85 5.80 -10.76
N GLY A 210 9.84 5.49 -11.60
CA GLY A 210 11.25 5.46 -11.20
C GLY A 210 11.60 4.31 -10.26
N VAL A 211 12.26 4.61 -9.13
CA VAL A 211 12.75 3.58 -8.18
C VAL A 211 11.62 2.72 -7.63
N MET A 212 10.47 3.34 -7.34
CA MET A 212 9.31 2.66 -6.78
C MET A 212 8.74 1.63 -7.78
N GLU A 213 8.54 2.05 -9.03
CA GLU A 213 8.14 1.14 -10.11
C GLU A 213 9.16 0.02 -10.31
N ALA A 214 10.45 0.34 -10.35
CA ALA A 214 11.51 -0.65 -10.54
C ALA A 214 11.50 -1.73 -9.47
N ALA A 215 11.37 -1.35 -8.19
CA ALA A 215 11.31 -2.30 -7.08
C ALA A 215 10.08 -3.23 -7.19
N ASN A 216 8.89 -2.69 -7.49
CA ASN A 216 7.71 -3.54 -7.71
C ASN A 216 7.85 -4.41 -8.98
N LEU A 217 8.48 -3.93 -10.06
CA LEU A 217 8.81 -4.73 -11.26
C LEU A 217 9.71 -5.92 -10.92
N GLY A 218 10.74 -5.68 -10.12
CA GLY A 218 11.64 -6.71 -9.62
C GLY A 218 10.86 -7.80 -8.86
N ALA A 219 10.02 -7.37 -7.93
CA ALA A 219 9.16 -8.27 -7.16
C ALA A 219 8.14 -9.01 -8.05
N PHE A 220 7.63 -8.37 -9.10
CA PHE A 220 6.70 -8.97 -10.06
C PHE A 220 7.37 -10.08 -10.89
N LEU A 221 8.63 -9.89 -11.26
CA LEU A 221 9.42 -10.85 -12.05
C LEU A 221 10.27 -11.78 -11.18
N ALA A 222 10.05 -11.83 -9.87
CA ALA A 222 10.88 -12.59 -8.95
C ALA A 222 10.93 -14.09 -9.27
N SER A 223 9.85 -14.66 -9.81
CA SER A 223 9.79 -16.06 -10.29
C SER A 223 10.55 -16.32 -11.60
N ARG A 224 10.95 -15.27 -12.30
CA ARG A 224 11.65 -15.34 -13.58
C ARG A 224 13.16 -15.26 -13.38
N PRO A 225 13.95 -15.81 -14.31
CA PRO A 225 15.41 -15.70 -14.26
C PRO A 225 15.86 -14.25 -14.57
N ALA A 226 17.08 -13.90 -14.18
CA ALA A 226 17.59 -12.52 -14.25
C ALA A 226 17.65 -11.96 -15.69
N GLU A 227 17.80 -12.84 -16.68
CA GLU A 227 17.76 -12.51 -18.10
C GLU A 227 16.39 -11.97 -18.52
N GLU A 228 15.30 -12.53 -17.99
CA GLU A 228 13.95 -12.06 -18.26
C GLU A 228 13.66 -10.73 -17.57
N LEU A 229 14.18 -10.50 -16.36
CA LEU A 229 14.14 -9.19 -15.71
C LEU A 229 14.85 -8.14 -16.56
N THR A 230 16.03 -8.46 -17.08
CA THR A 230 16.79 -7.56 -17.96
C THR A 230 16.00 -7.24 -19.23
N ALA A 231 15.43 -8.25 -19.89
CA ALA A 231 14.63 -8.08 -21.10
C ALA A 231 13.34 -7.24 -20.85
N ALA A 232 12.69 -7.40 -19.70
CA ALA A 232 11.56 -6.58 -19.31
C ALA A 232 11.95 -5.11 -19.13
N ILE A 233 13.07 -4.84 -18.46
CA ILE A 233 13.61 -3.49 -18.28
C ILE A 233 13.97 -2.87 -19.63
N ASP A 234 14.54 -3.64 -20.56
CA ASP A 234 14.87 -3.17 -21.91
C ASP A 234 13.61 -2.80 -22.71
N LEU A 235 12.51 -3.55 -22.55
CA LEU A 235 11.23 -3.19 -23.13
C LEU A 235 10.68 -1.89 -22.54
N LEU A 236 10.77 -1.72 -21.21
CA LEU A 236 10.35 -0.47 -20.54
C LEU A 236 11.20 0.73 -20.95
N ALA A 237 12.50 0.52 -21.20
CA ALA A 237 13.42 1.58 -21.64
C ALA A 237 13.02 2.22 -22.98
N THR A 238 12.13 1.60 -23.74
CA THR A 238 11.51 2.23 -24.93
C THR A 238 10.63 3.43 -24.57
N ALA A 239 10.21 3.57 -23.32
CA ALA A 239 9.47 4.71 -22.77
C ALA A 239 10.15 5.13 -21.45
N PRO A 240 11.30 5.84 -21.52
CA PRO A 240 12.21 6.03 -20.40
C PRO A 240 11.63 6.87 -19.26
N ASP A 241 10.72 7.78 -19.57
CA ASP A 241 10.06 8.68 -18.62
C ASP A 241 8.58 8.81 -18.96
N PHE A 242 7.82 9.39 -18.03
CA PHE A 242 6.37 9.51 -18.12
C PHE A 242 5.91 10.81 -18.77
N THR A 243 6.76 11.57 -19.47
CA THR A 243 6.30 12.79 -20.18
C THR A 243 5.31 12.45 -21.30
N ASP A 244 5.40 11.25 -21.86
CA ASP A 244 4.40 10.62 -22.72
C ASP A 244 3.69 9.51 -21.94
N HIS A 245 2.58 9.86 -21.28
CA HIS A 245 1.85 8.93 -20.42
C HIS A 245 1.27 7.72 -21.17
N ASP A 246 0.86 7.90 -22.43
CA ASP A 246 0.30 6.82 -23.24
C ASP A 246 1.38 5.77 -23.53
N ARG A 247 2.52 6.22 -24.04
CA ARG A 247 3.64 5.30 -24.33
C ARG A 247 4.21 4.67 -23.06
N TYR A 248 4.31 5.44 -21.98
CA TYR A 248 4.80 4.96 -20.69
C TYR A 248 3.91 3.84 -20.13
N THR A 249 2.59 4.04 -20.15
CA THR A 249 1.61 3.05 -19.69
C THR A 249 1.53 1.85 -20.62
N ALA A 250 1.52 2.06 -21.93
CA ALA A 250 1.49 0.98 -22.92
C ALA A 250 2.69 0.03 -22.77
N ALA A 251 3.90 0.56 -22.51
CA ALA A 251 5.08 -0.27 -22.26
C ALA A 251 4.94 -1.13 -21.00
N ALA A 252 4.37 -0.58 -19.92
CA ALA A 252 4.12 -1.34 -18.68
C ALA A 252 3.09 -2.45 -18.89
N LEU A 253 1.99 -2.16 -19.60
CA LEU A 253 0.97 -3.14 -19.96
C LEU A 253 1.53 -4.25 -20.87
N ALA A 254 2.40 -3.91 -21.82
CA ALA A 254 3.06 -4.89 -22.69
C ALA A 254 3.97 -5.84 -21.89
N VAL A 255 4.72 -5.34 -20.89
CA VAL A 255 5.48 -6.18 -19.96
C VAL A 255 4.55 -7.08 -19.16
N ARG A 256 3.47 -6.55 -18.56
CA ARG A 256 2.49 -7.36 -17.81
C ARG A 256 1.88 -8.45 -18.67
N GLN A 257 1.52 -8.14 -19.92
CA GLN A 257 0.96 -9.13 -20.85
C GLN A 257 1.97 -10.23 -21.18
N ARG A 258 3.23 -9.86 -21.44
CA ARG A 258 4.30 -10.81 -21.78
C ARG A 258 4.67 -11.71 -20.60
N TYR A 259 4.70 -11.17 -19.40
CA TYR A 259 5.13 -11.85 -18.18
C TYR A 259 3.98 -12.12 -17.21
N ALA A 260 2.75 -12.20 -17.74
CA ALA A 260 1.54 -12.58 -16.99
C ALA A 260 1.85 -13.80 -16.10
N PRO A 261 1.21 -13.90 -14.91
CA PRO A 261 1.69 -14.71 -13.81
C PRO A 261 2.18 -16.10 -14.27
N GLY A 262 3.50 -16.25 -14.22
CA GLY A 262 4.20 -17.50 -14.51
C GLY A 262 4.20 -18.42 -13.30
N PRO A 263 4.93 -19.55 -13.35
CA PRO A 263 4.99 -20.49 -12.24
C PRO A 263 5.39 -19.78 -10.93
N THR A 264 4.83 -20.26 -9.83
CA THR A 264 5.14 -19.77 -8.49
C THR A 264 6.63 -19.90 -8.21
N LEU A 265 7.22 -18.84 -7.64
CA LEU A 265 8.52 -18.91 -7.01
C LEU A 265 8.61 -20.17 -6.11
N PRO A 266 9.70 -20.94 -6.15
CA PRO A 266 10.00 -21.87 -5.09
C PRO A 266 10.11 -21.06 -3.79
N ALA A 267 9.11 -21.17 -2.93
CA ALA A 267 9.05 -20.38 -1.72
C ALA A 267 9.94 -21.03 -0.65
N GLN A 268 10.83 -20.24 -0.02
CA GLN A 268 11.63 -20.72 1.10
C GLN A 268 10.74 -20.94 2.34
N ARG A 269 9.69 -20.12 2.48
CA ARG A 269 8.63 -20.25 3.48
C ARG A 269 7.25 -20.41 2.82
N PRO A 270 6.31 -21.13 3.46
CA PRO A 270 4.94 -21.28 2.95
C PRO A 270 4.29 -19.92 2.70
N THR A 271 3.53 -19.79 1.61
CA THR A 271 2.74 -18.58 1.36
C THR A 271 1.33 -18.79 1.90
N PRO A 272 0.86 -17.98 2.86
CA PRO A 272 -0.51 -18.03 3.33
C PRO A 272 -1.49 -17.84 2.17
N ALA A 273 -2.58 -18.61 2.17
CA ALA A 273 -3.62 -18.48 1.14
C ALA A 273 -4.14 -17.03 1.08
N GLY A 274 -4.29 -16.49 -0.13
CA GLY A 274 -4.75 -15.12 -0.36
C GLY A 274 -3.64 -14.05 -0.29
N THR A 275 -2.38 -14.45 -0.11
CA THR A 275 -1.22 -13.54 -0.09
C THR A 275 -0.25 -13.75 -1.26
N GLU A 276 -0.67 -14.47 -2.30
CA GLU A 276 0.16 -14.78 -3.48
C GLU A 276 0.64 -13.52 -4.21
N TRP A 277 -0.16 -12.46 -4.13
CA TRP A 277 0.16 -11.12 -4.66
C TRP A 277 1.40 -10.49 -4.01
N ALA A 278 1.69 -10.82 -2.73
CA ALA A 278 2.85 -10.28 -2.00
C ALA A 278 4.18 -10.67 -2.67
N ARG A 279 4.21 -11.84 -3.31
CA ARG A 279 5.36 -12.37 -4.06
C ARG A 279 5.27 -12.10 -5.56
N SER A 280 4.19 -11.48 -6.00
CA SER A 280 3.90 -11.18 -7.41
C SER A 280 3.72 -9.68 -7.58
N GLY A 281 4.76 -8.92 -7.19
CA GLY A 281 4.80 -7.47 -7.29
C GLY A 281 4.80 -6.71 -5.96
N GLY A 282 4.38 -7.34 -4.86
CA GLY A 282 4.33 -6.69 -3.55
C GLY A 282 3.21 -5.64 -3.45
N LEU A 283 3.43 -4.62 -2.63
CA LEU A 283 2.47 -3.57 -2.33
C LEU A 283 2.97 -2.21 -2.83
N ALA A 284 2.07 -1.42 -3.41
CA ALA A 284 2.28 -0.01 -3.71
C ALA A 284 1.28 0.86 -2.94
N ILE A 285 1.73 2.00 -2.45
CA ILE A 285 0.88 2.96 -1.71
C ILE A 285 0.96 4.35 -2.36
N PRO A 286 0.33 4.57 -3.52
CA PRO A 286 0.33 5.86 -4.22
C PRO A 286 -0.75 6.81 -3.70
N THR A 287 -0.81 8.02 -4.26
CA THR A 287 -1.87 8.99 -3.98
C THR A 287 -2.34 9.72 -5.23
N TRP A 288 -3.62 10.12 -5.26
CA TRP A 288 -4.12 11.04 -6.30
C TRP A 288 -3.63 12.49 -6.14
N LEU A 289 -3.02 12.86 -5.00
CA LEU A 289 -2.34 14.17 -4.89
C LEU A 289 -1.26 14.32 -5.99
N TYR A 290 -0.54 13.23 -6.26
CA TYR A 290 0.44 13.13 -7.33
C TYR A 290 -0.11 12.40 -8.55
N GLY A 291 -1.41 12.44 -8.84
CA GLY A 291 -2.03 11.67 -9.94
C GLY A 291 -1.59 12.08 -11.37
N HIS A 292 -0.75 13.12 -11.49
CA HIS A 292 -0.04 13.42 -12.73
C HIS A 292 1.16 12.51 -12.95
N GLU A 293 1.67 11.85 -11.90
CA GLU A 293 2.59 10.74 -11.99
C GLU A 293 1.77 9.44 -12.12
N PRO A 294 1.98 8.62 -13.16
CA PRO A 294 1.24 7.38 -13.32
C PRO A 294 1.54 6.42 -12.17
N ALA A 295 0.50 5.81 -11.60
CA ALA A 295 0.70 4.73 -10.64
C ALA A 295 1.43 3.55 -11.31
N ASN A 296 2.40 2.97 -10.61
CA ASN A 296 3.10 1.83 -11.15
C ASN A 296 2.15 0.62 -11.26
N LEU A 297 2.27 -0.09 -12.37
CA LEU A 297 1.40 -1.22 -12.68
C LEU A 297 2.02 -2.58 -12.33
N PHE A 298 3.13 -2.61 -11.59
CA PHE A 298 3.81 -3.88 -11.27
C PHE A 298 3.53 -4.39 -9.86
N ALA A 299 2.96 -3.57 -8.98
CA ALA A 299 2.53 -4.02 -7.66
C ALA A 299 1.40 -5.08 -7.76
N GLY A 300 1.42 -6.06 -6.86
CA GLY A 300 0.37 -7.08 -6.78
C GLY A 300 -0.93 -6.53 -6.19
N ARG A 301 -0.82 -5.57 -5.27
CA ARG A 301 -1.92 -4.78 -4.70
C ARG A 301 -1.51 -3.32 -4.54
N ILE A 302 -2.51 -2.43 -4.60
CA ILE A 302 -2.31 -0.98 -4.57
C ILE A 302 -3.27 -0.35 -3.56
N ALA A 303 -2.71 0.23 -2.49
CA ALA A 303 -3.43 1.06 -1.53
C ALA A 303 -3.33 2.53 -1.96
N LYS A 304 -4.21 2.96 -2.88
CA LYS A 304 -4.18 4.33 -3.42
C LYS A 304 -5.01 5.26 -2.54
N TYR A 305 -4.43 6.35 -2.04
CA TYR A 305 -5.10 7.29 -1.12
C TYR A 305 -5.37 8.66 -1.75
N PHE A 306 -6.35 9.40 -1.24
CA PHE A 306 -6.47 10.84 -1.47
C PHE A 306 -5.52 11.63 -0.56
N SER A 307 -5.42 11.25 0.72
CA SER A 307 -4.55 11.89 1.70
C SER A 307 -3.09 11.45 1.56
N ASN A 308 -2.22 12.35 1.11
CA ASN A 308 -0.78 12.08 1.06
C ASN A 308 -0.17 11.89 2.46
N ALA A 309 -0.70 12.57 3.49
CA ALA A 309 -0.19 12.43 4.85
C ALA A 309 -0.43 11.01 5.42
N ILE A 310 -1.61 10.43 5.15
CA ILE A 310 -1.90 9.04 5.54
C ILE A 310 -1.02 8.09 4.73
N ARG A 311 -0.94 8.30 3.41
CA ARG A 311 -0.10 7.51 2.51
C ARG A 311 1.36 7.41 2.98
N GLU A 312 2.00 8.55 3.31
CA GLU A 312 3.37 8.58 3.80
C GLU A 312 3.54 7.86 5.14
N ASP A 313 2.66 8.12 6.11
CA ASP A 313 2.72 7.47 7.44
C ASP A 313 2.56 5.94 7.31
N THR A 314 1.63 5.50 6.47
CA THR A 314 1.28 4.08 6.31
C THR A 314 2.42 3.26 5.69
N ILE A 315 3.14 3.79 4.69
CA ILE A 315 4.31 3.09 4.13
C ILE A 315 5.36 2.86 5.22
N LEU A 316 5.66 3.90 5.99
CA LEU A 316 6.68 3.84 7.03
C LEU A 316 6.25 2.90 8.16
N ARG A 317 4.99 2.97 8.60
CA ARG A 317 4.42 2.09 9.62
C ARG A 317 4.54 0.62 9.23
N LEU A 318 4.27 0.28 7.97
CA LEU A 318 4.38 -1.10 7.48
C LEU A 318 5.81 -1.60 7.34
N ALA A 319 6.76 -0.75 6.93
CA ALA A 319 8.14 -1.13 6.61
C ALA A 319 9.01 -1.39 7.86
N ARG A 320 8.64 -2.38 8.68
CA ARG A 320 9.32 -2.69 9.95
C ARG A 320 10.59 -3.53 9.77
N GLY A 321 10.72 -4.28 8.67
CA GLY A 321 11.91 -5.08 8.33
C GLY A 321 13.12 -4.27 7.85
N GLY A 322 12.93 -2.98 7.62
CA GLY A 322 13.95 -2.07 7.12
C GLY A 322 13.45 -1.26 5.93
N ILE A 323 14.18 -0.19 5.63
CA ILE A 323 13.84 0.76 4.58
C ILE A 323 15.08 1.02 3.74
N VAL A 324 14.91 0.93 2.43
CA VAL A 324 15.93 1.28 1.44
C VAL A 324 15.66 2.66 0.88
N PHE A 325 16.66 3.53 0.89
CA PHE A 325 16.63 4.87 0.33
C PHE A 325 17.61 4.97 -0.84
N ALA A 326 17.09 4.93 -2.06
CA ALA A 326 17.85 5.30 -3.25
C ALA A 326 17.95 6.84 -3.36
N PRO A 327 18.88 7.38 -4.16
CA PRO A 327 19.01 8.82 -4.35
C PRO A 327 17.67 9.49 -4.69
N GLY A 328 17.37 10.54 -3.92
CA GLY A 328 16.12 11.27 -4.01
C GLY A 328 16.25 12.65 -3.38
N ARG A 329 15.33 13.55 -3.71
CA ARG A 329 15.34 14.96 -3.26
C ARG A 329 14.43 15.14 -2.04
N ALA A 330 13.72 16.26 -1.96
CA ALA A 330 12.96 16.67 -0.78
C ALA A 330 12.02 15.59 -0.22
N GLY A 331 11.24 14.90 -1.07
CA GLY A 331 10.33 13.84 -0.63
C GLY A 331 11.04 12.68 0.07
N THR A 332 12.09 12.13 -0.56
CA THR A 332 12.86 11.03 0.03
C THR A 332 13.57 11.45 1.32
N VAL A 333 14.08 12.69 1.39
CA VAL A 333 14.70 13.21 2.63
C VAL A 333 13.66 13.35 3.75
N GLN A 334 12.44 13.80 3.43
CA GLN A 334 11.34 13.85 4.38
C GLN A 334 11.01 12.45 4.92
N GLU A 335 10.90 11.45 4.05
CA GLU A 335 10.64 10.05 4.44
C GLU A 335 11.73 9.50 5.37
N VAL A 336 13.02 9.81 5.11
CA VAL A 336 14.13 9.42 6.00
C VAL A 336 13.91 9.96 7.41
N PHE A 337 13.57 11.24 7.55
CA PHE A 337 13.39 11.85 8.86
C PHE A 337 12.12 11.42 9.57
N GLN A 338 11.02 11.25 8.85
CA GLN A 338 9.79 10.67 9.41
C GLN A 338 10.04 9.26 9.96
N ALA A 339 10.76 8.41 9.21
CA ALA A 339 11.14 7.07 9.64
C ALA A 339 12.06 7.11 10.88
N ALA A 340 13.09 7.95 10.83
CA ALA A 340 14.04 8.12 11.92
C ALA A 340 13.35 8.59 13.21
N THR A 341 12.39 9.51 13.12
CA THR A 341 11.58 9.96 14.26
C THR A 341 10.80 8.78 14.87
N LYS A 342 10.09 8.00 14.03
CA LYS A 342 9.35 6.81 14.50
C LYS A 342 10.27 5.79 15.18
N THR A 343 11.47 5.62 14.66
CA THR A 343 12.48 4.68 15.22
C THR A 343 13.07 5.20 16.53
N TYR A 344 13.42 6.48 16.59
CA TYR A 344 13.98 7.12 17.77
C TYR A 344 13.03 7.02 18.97
N TYR A 345 11.73 7.25 18.73
CA TYR A 345 10.68 7.19 19.76
C TYR A 345 10.00 5.82 19.90
N GLY A 346 10.35 4.84 19.07
CA GLY A 346 9.76 3.49 19.11
C GLY A 346 8.24 3.49 18.87
N THR A 347 7.70 4.48 18.17
CA THR A 347 6.24 4.71 18.05
C THR A 347 5.52 3.53 17.42
N ASP A 348 6.15 2.87 16.45
CA ASP A 348 5.58 1.72 15.73
C ASP A 348 6.36 0.42 16.04
N GLY A 349 6.95 0.34 17.23
CA GLY A 349 7.83 -0.76 17.63
C GLY A 349 9.22 -0.73 16.98
N ALA A 350 9.95 -1.84 17.07
CA ALA A 350 11.31 -1.96 16.55
C ALA A 350 11.35 -1.81 15.02
N SER A 351 12.27 -0.97 14.55
CA SER A 351 12.57 -0.81 13.12
C SER A 351 13.80 -1.62 12.74
N GLY A 352 13.77 -2.21 11.54
CA GLY A 352 14.93 -2.80 10.90
C GLY A 352 15.91 -1.77 10.34
N ALA A 353 16.81 -2.25 9.48
CA ALA A 353 17.92 -1.46 8.93
C ALA A 353 17.49 -0.31 8.01
N TYR A 354 18.24 0.78 8.06
CA TYR A 354 18.21 1.89 7.12
C TYR A 354 19.33 1.67 6.11
N VAL A 355 18.97 1.34 4.87
CA VAL A 355 19.94 1.08 3.81
C VAL A 355 19.90 2.21 2.78
N PHE A 356 21.00 2.94 2.65
CA PHE A 356 21.16 4.02 1.71
C PHE A 356 21.98 3.54 0.51
N LEU A 357 21.38 3.58 -0.69
CA LEU A 357 22.05 3.24 -1.94
C LEU A 357 22.73 4.48 -2.52
N ASP A 358 23.92 4.31 -3.11
CA ASP A 358 24.82 5.39 -3.57
C ASP A 358 25.51 6.10 -2.39
N ARG A 359 26.66 5.55 -1.98
CA ARG A 359 27.45 6.09 -0.87
C ARG A 359 27.88 7.53 -1.13
N ALA A 360 28.27 7.85 -2.37
CA ALA A 360 28.76 9.19 -2.70
C ALA A 360 27.65 10.24 -2.50
N TYR A 361 26.44 9.94 -2.98
CA TYR A 361 25.27 10.81 -2.81
C TYR A 361 24.99 11.10 -1.32
N TRP A 362 24.91 10.06 -0.50
CA TRP A 362 24.52 10.17 0.91
C TRP A 362 25.63 10.59 1.88
N THR A 363 26.86 10.76 1.38
CA THR A 363 28.00 11.27 2.17
C THR A 363 28.50 12.62 1.72
N THR A 364 28.33 12.97 0.43
CA THR A 364 28.90 14.19 -0.16
C THR A 364 27.81 15.20 -0.51
N GLU A 365 26.77 14.80 -1.23
CA GLU A 365 25.71 15.73 -1.65
C GLU A 365 24.73 16.03 -0.52
N LEU A 366 24.17 14.98 0.10
CA LEU A 366 23.24 15.06 1.22
C LEU A 366 23.78 14.16 2.34
N PRO A 367 24.68 14.67 3.21
CA PRO A 367 25.42 13.88 4.20
C PRO A 367 24.54 13.41 5.36
N ILE A 368 23.60 12.50 5.06
CA ILE A 368 22.54 12.07 5.98
C ILE A 368 23.10 11.33 7.20
N GLU A 369 24.19 10.58 7.00
CA GLU A 369 24.83 9.77 8.03
C GLU A 369 25.35 10.64 9.19
N ALA A 370 25.88 11.82 8.88
CA ALA A 370 26.44 12.76 9.85
C ALA A 370 25.39 13.26 10.86
N LEU A 371 24.11 13.23 10.47
CA LEU A 371 23.00 13.62 11.35
C LEU A 371 22.27 12.40 11.92
N LEU A 372 22.07 11.35 11.13
CA LEU A 372 21.27 10.20 11.52
C LEU A 372 21.98 9.32 12.56
N ARG A 373 23.30 9.09 12.46
CA ARG A 373 24.01 8.25 13.42
C ARG A 373 24.00 8.84 14.84
N PRO A 374 24.38 10.11 15.08
CA PRO A 374 24.30 10.70 16.41
C PRO A 374 22.87 10.74 16.96
N LEU A 375 21.89 11.01 16.09
CA LEU A 375 20.48 11.02 16.47
C LEU A 375 20.04 9.63 16.97
N LEU A 376 20.28 8.57 16.20
CA LEU A 376 19.88 7.22 16.57
C LEU A 376 20.69 6.64 17.74
N ALA A 377 21.95 7.06 17.93
CA ALA A 377 22.74 6.70 19.10
C ALA A 377 22.15 7.23 20.43
N ALA A 378 21.42 8.34 20.36
CA ALA A 378 20.78 8.96 21.53
C ALA A 378 19.38 8.39 21.85
N SER A 379 18.94 7.35 21.13
CA SER A 379 17.62 6.75 21.37
C SER A 379 17.49 6.19 22.80
N HIS A 380 16.29 6.31 23.36
CA HIS A 380 15.95 5.75 24.67
C HIS A 380 15.91 4.20 24.67
N PHE A 381 15.94 3.56 23.50
CA PHE A 381 15.93 2.11 23.32
C PHE A 381 17.33 1.51 23.14
N GLY A 382 18.38 2.31 23.36
CA GLY A 382 19.78 1.93 23.17
C GLY A 382 20.40 2.59 21.95
N ASP A 383 21.68 2.33 21.71
CA ASP A 383 22.39 2.87 20.55
C ASP A 383 21.90 2.18 19.27
N LEU A 384 21.09 2.89 18.48
CA LEU A 384 20.56 2.41 17.21
C LEU A 384 21.40 2.88 16.00
N SER A 385 22.55 3.52 16.21
CA SER A 385 23.38 4.05 15.11
C SER A 385 23.88 2.95 14.17
N ALA A 386 24.03 1.71 14.67
CA ALA A 386 24.43 0.55 13.89
C ALA A 386 23.37 0.12 12.84
N THR A 387 22.13 0.61 12.94
CA THR A 387 21.06 0.33 11.96
C THR A 387 21.24 1.10 10.65
N VAL A 388 22.16 2.07 10.59
CA VAL A 388 22.43 2.88 9.40
C VAL A 388 23.52 2.24 8.55
N HIS A 389 23.18 1.88 7.32
CA HIS A 389 24.06 1.24 6.36
C HIS A 389 24.07 2.03 5.05
N LEU A 390 25.26 2.27 4.51
CA LEU A 390 25.46 2.85 3.18
C LEU A 390 26.12 1.79 2.32
N THR A 391 25.63 1.57 1.11
CA THR A 391 26.21 0.57 0.19
C THR A 391 25.97 0.94 -1.27
N ASP A 392 26.84 0.45 -2.13
CA ASP A 392 26.72 0.51 -3.59
C ASP A 392 26.42 -0.89 -4.18
N ASP A 393 26.24 -1.91 -3.33
CA ASP A 393 25.97 -3.30 -3.70
C ASP A 393 24.60 -3.76 -3.20
N VAL A 394 23.72 -4.11 -4.14
CA VAL A 394 22.39 -4.66 -3.86
C VAL A 394 22.47 -5.94 -3.03
N ARG A 395 23.50 -6.78 -3.23
CA ARG A 395 23.64 -8.02 -2.47
C ARG A 395 23.99 -7.76 -1.01
N GLU A 396 24.77 -6.71 -0.73
CA GLU A 396 24.98 -6.25 0.64
C GLU A 396 23.69 -5.72 1.26
N ALA A 397 22.96 -4.87 0.54
CA ALA A 397 21.66 -4.36 0.98
C ALA A 397 20.70 -5.51 1.36
N VAL A 398 20.55 -6.51 0.48
CA VAL A 398 19.69 -7.66 0.72
C VAL A 398 20.17 -8.47 1.92
N ARG A 399 21.48 -8.72 2.08
CA ARG A 399 22.01 -9.43 3.26
C ARG A 399 21.66 -8.71 4.57
N VAL A 400 21.80 -7.39 4.60
CA VAL A 400 21.45 -6.58 5.78
C VAL A 400 19.96 -6.66 6.10
N LEU A 401 19.10 -6.56 5.08
CA LEU A 401 17.63 -6.60 5.24
C LEU A 401 17.06 -7.99 5.49
N THR A 402 17.87 -9.03 5.29
CA THR A 402 17.44 -10.43 5.45
C THR A 402 18.09 -11.14 6.62
N ALA A 403 19.15 -10.57 7.19
CA ALA A 403 19.77 -11.06 8.42
C ALA A 403 18.72 -11.13 9.54
N THR A 404 18.59 -12.30 10.17
CA THR A 404 17.86 -12.42 11.44
C THR A 404 18.58 -11.60 12.50
N ALA A 405 17.87 -10.64 13.08
CA ALA A 405 18.31 -9.88 14.25
C ALA A 405 18.49 -10.78 15.48
#